data_AF-A0AA43TYH6-F1
#
_entry.id   AF-A0AA43TYH6-F1
#
_cell.length_a   1.000
_cell.length_b   1.000
_cell.length_c   1.000
_cell.angle_alpha   90.00
_cell.angle_beta   90.00
_cell.angle_gamma   90.00
#
_symmetry.space_group_name_H-M   'P 1'
#
loop_
_entity.id
_entity.type
_entity.pdbx_description
1 polymer ?
#
loop_
_entity_poly.entity_id
_entity_poly.type
_entity_poly.pdbx_seq_one_letter_code
_entity_poly.pdbx_strand_id
1 'polypeptide(L)'
;MSGLEVLGAISAVAQLLDGAIKLTTVVNDVRHADEERTKYKTLCDGFLGNVRLLEKSLKLLQERKDASQDREALYYEGLFAKKTSGSPLIGKQQGSLVGLHSTLNAMDHEVRKRHGLNKIFSKFRWPVDKDKLAAMLRELQEWRSQLELVLQKEQLEIALEHLELTKEVKKDTGRIAIRIEETGEKADLKLSAIQDDQRYLRERKEKKDREALHTTIAEWVSRLDFEGRHSEVQDNCIDIGHYLTSSLEFKTWQSGPPWILFCHAEPGAGKV
;
A
#
# COMPACT_ATOMS: atom_id res chain seq x y z
N MET A 1 4.46 -24.40 -16.82
CA MET A 1 5.57 -23.59 -17.33
C MET A 1 4.99 -22.24 -17.70
N SER A 2 5.36 -21.18 -16.98
CA SER A 2 4.96 -19.80 -17.30
C SER A 2 5.94 -19.19 -18.31
N GLY A 3 5.54 -18.14 -19.05
CA GLY A 3 6.45 -17.38 -19.94
C GLY A 3 7.73 -16.89 -19.23
N LEU A 4 7.67 -16.73 -17.90
CA LEU A 4 8.80 -16.41 -17.04
C LEU A 4 9.93 -17.46 -17.09
N GLU A 5 9.59 -18.76 -17.19
CA GLU A 5 10.58 -19.84 -17.26
C GLU A 5 11.30 -19.86 -18.61
N VAL A 6 10.59 -19.51 -19.70
CA VAL A 6 11.17 -19.36 -21.03
C VAL A 6 12.11 -18.15 -21.08
N LEU A 7 11.69 -17.02 -20.52
CA LEU A 7 12.52 -15.82 -20.40
C LEU A 7 13.79 -16.08 -19.59
N GLY A 8 13.68 -16.80 -18.48
CA GLY A 8 14.83 -17.23 -17.68
C GLY A 8 15.83 -18.05 -18.50
N ALA A 9 15.34 -18.99 -19.31
CA ALA A 9 16.18 -19.82 -20.16
C ALA A 9 16.84 -19.03 -21.31
N ILE A 10 16.11 -18.12 -21.98
CA ILE A 10 16.68 -17.26 -23.04
C ILE A 10 17.77 -16.33 -22.47
N SER A 11 17.52 -15.73 -21.30
CA SER A 11 18.50 -14.89 -20.60
C SER A 11 19.75 -15.67 -20.21
N ALA A 12 19.61 -16.89 -19.68
CA ALA A 12 20.73 -17.75 -19.34
C ALA A 12 21.58 -18.13 -20.57
N VAL A 13 20.95 -18.40 -21.73
CA VAL A 13 21.65 -18.65 -22.99
C VAL A 13 22.43 -17.41 -23.44
N ALA A 14 21.81 -16.22 -23.40
CA ALA A 14 22.45 -14.96 -23.78
C ALA A 14 23.67 -14.63 -22.87
N GLN A 15 23.54 -14.78 -21.56
CA GLN A 15 24.62 -14.52 -20.59
C GLN A 15 25.79 -15.50 -20.75
N LEU A 16 25.50 -16.78 -20.99
CA LEU A 16 26.56 -17.73 -21.26
C LEU A 16 27.26 -17.34 -22.57
N LEU A 17 26.54 -16.88 -23.61
CA LEU A 17 27.08 -16.57 -24.94
C LEU A 17 28.09 -15.42 -24.83
N ASP A 18 27.78 -14.45 -23.98
CA ASP A 18 28.70 -13.41 -23.55
C ASP A 18 30.00 -13.95 -22.94
N GLY A 19 29.90 -14.97 -22.10
CA GLY A 19 31.05 -15.66 -21.51
C GLY A 19 31.91 -16.39 -22.56
N ALA A 20 31.28 -17.05 -23.53
CA ALA A 20 31.99 -17.76 -24.59
C ALA A 20 32.73 -16.84 -25.56
N ILE A 21 32.09 -15.74 -25.97
CA ILE A 21 32.71 -14.73 -26.83
C ILE A 21 33.96 -14.16 -26.15
N LYS A 22 33.90 -13.87 -24.84
CA LYS A 22 35.02 -13.36 -24.05
C LYS A 22 36.17 -14.37 -23.88
N LEU A 23 35.89 -15.67 -23.90
CA LEU A 23 36.94 -16.70 -23.82
C LEU A 23 37.67 -16.90 -25.15
N THR A 24 37.01 -16.66 -26.28
CA THR A 24 37.66 -16.81 -27.59
C THR A 24 38.67 -15.73 -27.92
N THR A 25 38.56 -14.54 -27.30
CA THR A 25 39.60 -13.51 -27.37
C THR A 25 40.89 -13.87 -26.60
N VAL A 26 40.87 -14.93 -25.80
CA VAL A 26 41.98 -15.39 -24.94
C VAL A 26 42.76 -16.58 -25.53
N VAL A 27 42.31 -17.19 -26.64
CA VAL A 27 42.93 -18.39 -27.27
C VAL A 27 44.28 -18.12 -27.96
N ASN A 28 45.07 -17.19 -27.45
CA ASN A 28 46.39 -16.85 -27.97
C ASN A 28 47.56 -17.48 -27.20
N ASP A 29 47.33 -18.08 -26.02
CA ASP A 29 48.44 -18.55 -25.18
C ASP A 29 48.59 -20.08 -25.15
N VAL A 30 49.64 -20.56 -25.82
CA VAL A 30 49.97 -21.99 -25.97
C VAL A 30 50.19 -22.67 -24.61
N ARG A 31 50.47 -21.89 -23.57
CA ARG A 31 50.83 -22.37 -22.22
C ARG A 31 49.64 -22.99 -21.45
N HIS A 32 48.41 -22.61 -21.77
CA HIS A 32 47.19 -23.06 -21.06
C HIS A 32 46.18 -23.79 -21.96
N ALA A 33 46.61 -24.24 -23.15
CA ALA A 33 45.73 -24.77 -24.18
C ALA A 33 44.79 -25.91 -23.71
N ASP A 34 45.26 -26.82 -22.83
CA ASP A 34 44.43 -27.92 -22.31
C ASP A 34 43.39 -27.45 -21.27
N GLU A 35 43.75 -26.49 -20.43
CA GLU A 35 42.83 -25.88 -19.45
C GLU A 35 41.77 -25.03 -20.16
N GLU A 36 42.19 -24.24 -21.14
CA GLU A 36 41.30 -23.41 -21.98
C GLU A 36 40.35 -24.28 -22.81
N ARG A 37 40.85 -25.37 -23.41
CA ARG A 37 40.02 -26.36 -24.10
C ARG A 37 38.95 -26.93 -23.17
N THR A 38 39.33 -27.28 -21.95
CA THR A 38 38.40 -27.89 -20.99
C THR A 38 37.34 -26.88 -20.56
N LYS A 39 37.73 -25.63 -20.27
CA LYS A 39 36.79 -24.54 -19.97
C LYS A 39 35.83 -24.27 -21.13
N TYR A 40 36.35 -24.20 -22.35
CA TYR A 40 35.56 -23.97 -23.55
C TYR A 40 34.55 -25.11 -23.80
N LYS A 41 34.98 -26.35 -23.61
CA LYS A 41 34.12 -27.54 -23.71
C LYS A 41 33.00 -27.50 -22.67
N THR A 42 33.32 -27.25 -21.40
CA THR A 42 32.30 -27.16 -20.33
C THR A 42 31.26 -26.11 -20.64
N LEU A 43 31.67 -24.98 -21.23
CA LEU A 43 30.74 -23.96 -21.67
C LEU A 43 29.87 -24.44 -22.83
N CYS A 44 30.45 -25.01 -23.90
CA CYS A 44 29.70 -25.59 -25.01
C CYS A 44 28.66 -26.64 -24.55
N ASP A 45 29.06 -27.55 -23.66
CA ASP A 45 28.17 -28.55 -23.07
C ASP A 45 27.04 -27.87 -22.25
N GLY A 46 27.36 -26.83 -21.48
CA GLY A 46 26.38 -26.01 -20.75
C GLY A 46 25.38 -25.28 -21.66
N PHE A 47 25.87 -24.70 -22.77
CA PHE A 47 25.01 -24.06 -23.77
C PHE A 47 24.05 -25.04 -24.41
N LEU A 48 24.55 -26.18 -24.87
CA LEU A 48 23.74 -27.20 -25.50
C LEU A 48 22.68 -27.71 -24.52
N GLY A 49 23.01 -27.83 -23.23
CA GLY A 49 22.05 -28.12 -22.17
C GLY A 49 20.93 -27.09 -22.08
N ASN A 50 21.27 -25.80 -22.04
CA ASN A 50 20.29 -24.72 -21.90
C ASN A 50 19.45 -24.50 -23.17
N VAL A 51 20.03 -24.65 -24.36
CA VAL A 51 19.29 -24.59 -25.63
C VAL A 51 18.29 -25.74 -25.69
N ARG A 52 18.67 -26.98 -25.31
CA ARG A 52 17.74 -28.11 -25.25
C ARG A 52 16.63 -27.92 -24.23
N LEU A 53 16.95 -27.33 -23.07
CA LEU A 53 15.96 -27.00 -22.06
C LEU A 53 14.93 -26.02 -22.64
N LEU A 54 15.40 -24.95 -23.27
CA LEU A 54 14.56 -23.96 -23.95
C LEU A 54 13.72 -24.59 -25.06
N GLU A 55 14.31 -25.45 -25.89
CA GLU A 55 13.59 -26.18 -26.94
C GLU A 55 12.45 -27.03 -26.37
N LYS A 56 12.70 -27.72 -25.25
CA LYS A 56 11.69 -28.53 -24.55
C LYS A 56 10.60 -27.65 -23.94
N SER A 57 10.98 -26.55 -23.28
CA SER A 57 10.05 -25.61 -22.65
C SER A 57 9.07 -25.03 -23.65
N LEU A 58 9.56 -24.61 -24.81
CA LEU A 58 8.70 -24.03 -25.83
C LEU A 58 7.84 -25.09 -26.54
N LYS A 59 8.33 -26.32 -26.75
CA LYS A 59 7.48 -27.42 -27.25
C LYS A 59 6.30 -27.70 -26.33
N LEU A 60 6.52 -27.67 -25.01
CA LEU A 60 5.44 -27.84 -24.03
C LEU A 60 4.42 -26.69 -24.08
N LEU A 61 4.84 -25.46 -24.41
CA LEU A 61 3.93 -24.34 -24.64
C LEU A 61 3.14 -24.52 -25.94
N GLN A 62 3.75 -25.03 -27.00
CA GLN A 62 3.06 -25.35 -28.26
C GLN A 62 2.05 -26.50 -28.12
N GLU A 63 2.37 -27.50 -27.31
CA GLU A 63 1.51 -28.67 -27.07
C GLU A 63 0.31 -28.38 -26.16
N ARG A 64 0.30 -27.26 -25.43
CA ARG A 64 -0.91 -26.70 -24.80
C ARG A 64 -1.85 -26.17 -25.90
N LYS A 65 -2.44 -27.11 -26.63
CA LYS A 65 -3.47 -26.89 -27.65
C LYS A 65 -4.72 -26.28 -27.00
N ASP A 66 -4.83 -24.97 -27.11
CA ASP A 66 -6.06 -24.24 -27.52
C ASP A 66 -5.69 -22.97 -28.34
N ALA A 67 -4.48 -22.96 -28.91
CA ALA A 67 -3.75 -21.76 -29.29
C ALA A 67 -3.74 -21.46 -30.81
N SER A 68 -4.88 -21.58 -31.50
CA SER A 68 -4.99 -20.94 -32.83
C SER A 68 -5.22 -19.42 -32.73
N GLN A 69 -5.49 -18.91 -31.53
CA GLN A 69 -5.64 -17.49 -31.23
C GLN A 69 -4.61 -16.94 -30.23
N ASP A 70 -3.75 -17.80 -29.68
CA ASP A 70 -2.79 -17.36 -28.68
C ASP A 70 -1.57 -16.72 -29.36
N ARG A 71 -1.53 -15.39 -29.30
CA ARG A 71 -0.50 -14.55 -29.93
C ARG A 71 0.91 -14.93 -29.45
N GLU A 72 0.99 -15.44 -28.22
CA GLU A 72 2.22 -15.91 -27.57
C GLU A 72 2.74 -17.22 -28.23
N ALA A 73 1.85 -18.16 -28.57
CA ALA A 73 2.23 -19.42 -29.22
C ALA A 73 2.76 -19.20 -30.65
N LEU A 74 2.13 -18.30 -31.42
CA LEU A 74 2.58 -17.90 -32.77
C LEU A 74 3.92 -17.14 -32.73
N TYR A 75 4.16 -16.37 -31.68
CA TYR A 75 5.42 -15.66 -31.47
C TYR A 75 6.57 -16.64 -31.22
N TYR A 76 6.38 -17.62 -30.33
CA TYR A 76 7.38 -18.65 -30.05
C TYR A 76 7.57 -19.67 -31.17
N GLU A 77 6.55 -19.90 -32.01
CA GLU A 77 6.71 -20.67 -33.25
C GLU A 77 7.79 -20.06 -34.17
N GLY A 78 7.90 -18.73 -34.22
CA GLY A 78 8.95 -18.03 -34.97
C GLY A 78 10.38 -18.37 -34.55
N LEU A 79 10.61 -18.79 -33.29
CA LEU A 79 11.92 -19.22 -32.80
C LEU A 79 12.35 -20.60 -33.33
N PHE A 80 11.40 -21.44 -33.74
CA PHE A 80 11.65 -22.77 -34.32
C PHE A 80 11.52 -22.82 -35.82
N ALA A 81 10.59 -22.04 -36.37
CA ALA A 81 10.14 -22.22 -37.74
C ALA A 81 11.24 -21.88 -38.75
N LYS A 82 11.53 -22.83 -39.63
CA LYS A 82 12.15 -22.56 -40.93
C LYS A 82 11.15 -21.76 -41.77
N LYS A 83 11.14 -20.44 -41.63
CA LYS A 83 10.37 -19.51 -42.47
C LYS A 83 8.85 -19.65 -42.31
N THR A 84 8.28 -18.98 -41.32
CA THR A 84 6.86 -18.59 -41.37
C THR A 84 6.75 -17.24 -42.06
N SER A 85 6.11 -17.23 -43.24
CA SER A 85 5.69 -16.00 -43.92
C SER A 85 4.80 -15.21 -42.96
N GLY A 86 5.34 -14.17 -42.33
CA GLY A 86 4.62 -13.27 -41.45
C GLY A 86 5.21 -13.05 -40.05
N SER A 87 6.25 -13.78 -39.63
CA SER A 87 6.90 -13.50 -38.34
C SER A 87 7.93 -12.35 -38.45
N PRO A 88 7.97 -11.37 -37.52
CA PRO A 88 8.88 -10.23 -37.58
C PRO A 88 10.38 -10.58 -37.43
N LEU A 89 10.70 -11.85 -37.16
CA LEU A 89 12.06 -12.35 -36.97
C LEU A 89 12.67 -12.72 -38.33
N ILE A 90 13.16 -11.69 -39.03
CA ILE A 90 13.72 -11.77 -40.39
C ILE A 90 15.16 -12.34 -40.33
N GLY A 91 15.50 -13.28 -41.23
CA GLY A 91 16.90 -13.39 -41.70
C GLY A 91 17.40 -14.70 -42.30
N LYS A 92 17.05 -15.89 -41.76
CA LYS A 92 17.67 -17.17 -42.21
C LYS A 92 16.66 -18.28 -42.46
N GLN A 93 17.07 -19.25 -43.28
CA GLN A 93 16.27 -20.46 -43.61
C GLN A 93 16.05 -21.40 -42.41
N GLN A 94 16.58 -21.08 -41.21
CA GLN A 94 16.49 -21.85 -39.98
C GLN A 94 16.04 -20.95 -38.82
N GLY A 95 15.12 -21.44 -37.97
CA GLY A 95 14.71 -20.74 -36.75
C GLY A 95 15.89 -20.56 -35.79
N SER A 96 15.87 -19.49 -35.00
CA SER A 96 17.03 -19.02 -34.22
C SER A 96 17.59 -20.06 -33.25
N LEU A 97 16.74 -20.92 -32.68
CA LEU A 97 17.19 -21.98 -31.78
C LEU A 97 17.81 -23.17 -32.53
N VAL A 98 17.25 -23.54 -33.68
CA VAL A 98 17.77 -24.61 -34.52
C VAL A 98 19.15 -24.23 -35.08
N GLY A 99 19.28 -22.99 -35.52
CA GLY A 99 20.55 -22.42 -35.98
C GLY A 99 21.60 -22.38 -34.87
N LEU A 100 21.25 -21.85 -33.70
CA LEU A 100 22.12 -21.80 -32.54
C LEU A 100 22.58 -23.21 -32.10
N HIS A 101 21.65 -24.17 -32.01
CA HIS A 101 21.97 -25.56 -31.69
C HIS A 101 22.93 -26.18 -32.72
N SER A 102 22.72 -25.92 -34.02
CA SER A 102 23.59 -26.40 -35.08
C SER A 102 25.00 -25.80 -34.99
N THR A 103 25.12 -24.48 -34.80
CA THR A 103 26.41 -23.79 -34.67
C THR A 103 27.17 -24.27 -33.44
N LEU A 104 26.51 -24.45 -32.30
CA LEU A 104 27.12 -24.97 -31.07
C LEU A 104 27.62 -26.42 -31.22
N ASN A 105 26.86 -27.29 -31.88
CA ASN A 105 27.31 -28.66 -32.15
C ASN A 105 28.50 -28.69 -33.12
N ALA A 106 28.53 -27.79 -34.12
CA ALA A 106 29.65 -27.67 -35.03
C ALA A 106 30.92 -27.18 -34.31
N MET A 107 30.79 -26.25 -33.35
CA MET A 107 31.89 -25.80 -32.49
C MET A 107 32.38 -26.91 -31.57
N ASP A 108 31.48 -27.64 -30.89
CA ASP A 108 31.83 -28.78 -30.04
C ASP A 108 32.57 -29.86 -30.85
N HIS A 109 32.09 -30.16 -32.07
CA HIS A 109 32.75 -31.10 -32.97
C HIS A 109 34.16 -30.63 -33.36
N GLU A 110 34.33 -29.35 -33.71
CA GLU A 110 35.64 -28.79 -34.08
C GLU A 110 36.64 -28.83 -32.91
N VAL A 111 36.17 -28.57 -31.69
CA VAL A 111 36.96 -28.67 -30.45
C VAL A 111 37.25 -30.12 -30.06
N ARG A 112 36.41 -31.08 -30.46
CA ARG A 112 36.62 -32.51 -30.21
C ARG A 112 37.51 -33.19 -31.24
N LYS A 113 37.76 -32.59 -32.41
CA LYS A 113 38.71 -33.14 -33.39
C LYS A 113 40.08 -33.33 -32.76
N ARG A 114 40.44 -34.59 -32.48
CA ARG A 114 41.84 -34.99 -32.36
C ARG A 114 42.32 -35.21 -33.78
N HIS A 115 43.28 -34.41 -34.26
CA HIS A 115 44.03 -34.80 -35.44
C HIS A 115 44.77 -36.10 -35.13
N GLY A 116 44.22 -37.21 -35.62
CA GLY A 116 45.03 -38.38 -35.89
C GLY A 116 46.14 -37.97 -36.86
N LEU A 117 47.34 -38.50 -36.63
CA LEU A 117 48.57 -38.29 -37.41
C LEU A 117 49.42 -37.05 -37.04
N ASN A 118 49.99 -37.06 -35.83
CA ASN A 118 51.45 -37.13 -35.63
C ASN A 118 51.78 -36.96 -34.13
N LYS A 119 52.03 -38.10 -33.46
CA LYS A 119 52.34 -38.22 -32.02
C LYS A 119 53.57 -37.44 -31.53
N ILE A 120 54.29 -36.73 -32.40
CA ILE A 120 55.58 -36.10 -32.07
C ILE A 120 55.48 -34.56 -32.05
N PHE A 121 54.49 -33.93 -32.69
CA PHE A 121 54.28 -32.46 -32.65
C PHE A 121 52.99 -32.03 -31.93
N SER A 122 52.21 -32.98 -31.40
CA SER A 122 50.91 -32.73 -30.76
C SER A 122 50.98 -32.04 -29.40
N LYS A 123 52.18 -31.74 -28.87
CA LYS A 123 52.34 -31.06 -27.58
C LYS A 123 52.26 -29.54 -27.64
N PHE A 124 52.23 -28.91 -28.83
CA PHE A 124 52.45 -27.46 -28.90
C PHE A 124 51.49 -26.65 -29.76
N ARG A 125 50.52 -27.25 -30.46
CA ARG A 125 49.51 -26.46 -31.17
C ARG A 125 48.14 -27.11 -31.09
N TRP A 126 47.23 -26.43 -30.41
CA TRP A 126 45.80 -26.57 -30.57
C TRP A 126 45.46 -26.33 -32.06
N PRO A 127 45.08 -27.35 -32.84
CA PRO A 127 44.96 -27.23 -34.29
C PRO A 127 43.55 -26.73 -34.68
N VAL A 128 43.01 -25.78 -33.93
CA VAL A 128 41.73 -25.16 -34.31
C VAL A 128 41.99 -24.11 -35.36
N ASP A 129 41.34 -24.31 -36.51
CA ASP A 129 41.28 -23.34 -37.59
C ASP A 129 40.65 -22.04 -37.04
N LYS A 130 41.48 -21.00 -36.92
CA LYS A 130 41.11 -19.71 -36.34
C LYS A 130 40.05 -19.01 -37.18
N ASP A 131 40.10 -19.15 -38.50
CA ASP A 131 39.15 -18.53 -39.41
C ASP A 131 37.79 -19.21 -39.29
N LYS A 132 37.79 -20.55 -39.16
CA LYS A 132 36.58 -21.32 -38.89
C LYS A 132 35.96 -21.01 -37.53
N LEU A 133 36.77 -20.89 -36.49
CA LEU A 133 36.29 -20.51 -35.15
C LEU A 133 35.74 -19.08 -35.15
N ALA A 134 36.41 -18.14 -35.82
CA ALA A 134 35.94 -16.77 -35.98
C ALA A 134 34.63 -16.69 -36.76
N ALA A 135 34.44 -17.52 -37.79
CA ALA A 135 33.18 -17.61 -38.52
C ALA A 135 32.03 -18.14 -37.64
N MET A 136 32.28 -19.20 -36.87
CA MET A 136 31.29 -19.74 -35.92
C MET A 136 30.94 -18.74 -34.80
N LEU A 137 31.91 -17.95 -34.34
CA LEU A 137 31.68 -16.88 -33.36
C LEU A 137 30.82 -15.74 -33.90
N ARG A 138 31.05 -15.31 -35.15
CA ARG A 138 30.19 -14.32 -35.79
C ARG A 138 28.76 -14.84 -35.89
N GLU A 139 28.58 -16.11 -36.22
CA GLU A 139 27.27 -16.74 -36.26
C GLU A 139 26.61 -16.80 -34.87
N LEU A 140 27.37 -17.12 -33.81
CA LEU A 140 26.89 -17.03 -32.43
C LEU A 140 26.49 -15.61 -32.02
N GLN A 141 27.26 -14.60 -32.41
CA GLN A 141 26.93 -13.19 -32.15
C GLN A 141 25.64 -12.77 -32.86
N GLU A 142 25.43 -13.24 -34.08
CA GLU A 142 24.20 -12.99 -34.82
C GLU A 142 22.99 -13.63 -34.11
N TRP A 143 23.11 -14.88 -33.65
CA TRP A 143 22.06 -15.55 -32.89
C TRP A 143 21.78 -14.87 -31.55
N ARG A 144 22.82 -14.36 -30.86
CA ARG A 144 22.68 -13.54 -29.66
C ARG A 144 21.83 -12.30 -29.94
N SER A 145 22.17 -11.51 -30.96
CA SER A 145 21.43 -10.29 -31.29
C SER A 145 19.95 -10.59 -31.57
N GLN A 146 19.65 -11.73 -32.20
CA GLN A 146 18.27 -12.15 -32.42
C GLN A 146 17.54 -12.52 -31.12
N LEU A 147 18.18 -13.25 -30.21
CA LEU A 147 17.59 -13.57 -28.90
C LEU A 147 17.39 -12.33 -28.03
N GLU A 148 18.31 -11.37 -28.07
CA GLU A 148 18.19 -10.10 -27.35
C GLU A 148 17.03 -9.25 -27.88
N LEU A 149 16.80 -9.22 -29.20
CA LEU A 149 15.63 -8.54 -29.79
C LEU A 149 14.31 -9.16 -29.31
N VAL A 150 14.27 -10.49 -29.22
CA VAL A 150 13.10 -11.23 -28.70
C VAL A 150 12.85 -10.89 -27.22
N LEU A 151 13.91 -10.84 -26.40
CA LEU A 151 13.83 -10.45 -24.99
C LEU A 151 13.36 -9.00 -24.81
N GLN A 152 13.92 -8.07 -25.59
CA GLN A 152 13.57 -6.65 -25.50
C GLN A 152 12.12 -6.38 -25.90
N LYS A 153 11.63 -7.08 -26.92
CA LYS A 153 10.24 -6.97 -27.34
C LYS A 153 9.29 -7.45 -26.22
N GLU A 154 9.57 -8.59 -25.61
CA GLU A 154 8.74 -9.11 -24.52
C GLU A 154 8.75 -8.20 -23.29
N GLN A 155 9.94 -7.68 -22.91
CA GLN A 155 10.08 -6.71 -21.83
C GLN A 155 9.28 -5.43 -22.09
N LEU A 156 9.20 -4.99 -23.35
CA LEU A 156 8.39 -3.84 -23.73
C LEU A 156 6.89 -4.13 -23.62
N GLU A 157 6.43 -5.30 -24.08
CA GLU A 157 5.02 -5.70 -23.96
C GLU A 157 4.58 -5.78 -22.49
N ILE A 158 5.38 -6.44 -21.63
CA ILE A 158 5.15 -6.49 -20.19
C ILE A 158 5.13 -5.08 -19.57
N ALA A 159 6.05 -4.20 -19.96
CA ALA A 159 6.09 -2.83 -19.45
C ALA A 159 4.85 -2.01 -19.86
N LEU A 160 4.32 -2.22 -21.07
CA LEU A 160 3.10 -1.58 -21.54
C LEU A 160 1.87 -2.07 -20.77
N GLU A 161 1.74 -3.38 -20.54
CA GLU A 161 0.66 -3.95 -19.72
C GLU A 161 0.72 -3.41 -18.29
N HIS A 162 1.90 -3.38 -17.67
CA HIS A 162 2.08 -2.77 -16.35
C HIS A 162 1.69 -1.29 -16.32
N LEU A 163 1.98 -0.53 -17.38
CA LEU A 163 1.60 0.87 -17.47
C LEU A 163 0.07 1.03 -17.54
N GLU A 164 -0.63 0.18 -18.27
CA GLU A 164 -2.09 0.18 -18.36
C GLU A 164 -2.73 -0.18 -17.01
N LEU A 165 -2.29 -1.27 -16.38
CA LEU A 165 -2.73 -1.66 -15.04
C LEU A 165 -2.48 -0.56 -14.02
N THR A 166 -1.32 0.11 -14.08
CA THR A 166 -1.00 1.22 -13.18
C THR A 166 -1.94 2.41 -13.37
N LYS A 167 -2.35 2.72 -14.62
CA LYS A 167 -3.34 3.77 -14.90
C LYS A 167 -4.71 3.40 -14.32
N GLU A 168 -5.12 2.14 -14.43
CA GLU A 168 -6.39 1.67 -13.86
C GLU A 168 -6.38 1.74 -12.33
N VAL A 169 -5.33 1.23 -11.69
CA VAL A 169 -5.16 1.31 -10.24
C VAL A 169 -5.19 2.77 -9.76
N LYS A 170 -4.51 3.68 -10.46
CA LYS A 170 -4.54 5.11 -10.15
C LYS A 170 -5.95 5.69 -10.25
N LYS A 171 -6.72 5.31 -11.27
CA LYS A 171 -8.12 5.76 -11.44
C LYS A 171 -9.01 5.28 -10.31
N ASP A 172 -8.89 4.01 -9.92
CA ASP A 172 -9.69 3.44 -8.84
C ASP A 172 -9.30 4.01 -7.47
N THR A 173 -8.01 4.25 -7.25
CA THR A 173 -7.53 4.95 -6.04
C THR A 173 -8.11 6.36 -5.94
N GLY A 174 -8.17 7.09 -7.06
CA GLY A 174 -8.81 8.41 -7.12
C GLY A 174 -10.31 8.35 -6.81
N ARG A 175 -11.03 7.34 -7.32
CA ARG A 175 -12.45 7.13 -7.00
C ARG A 175 -12.67 6.82 -5.51
N ILE A 176 -11.80 6.02 -4.91
CA ILE A 176 -11.86 5.70 -3.48
C ILE A 176 -11.62 6.96 -2.65
N ALA A 177 -10.62 7.78 -3.01
CA ALA A 177 -10.32 9.02 -2.32
C ALA A 177 -11.55 9.97 -2.27
N ILE A 178 -12.21 10.17 -3.42
CA ILE A 178 -13.44 10.99 -3.49
C ILE A 178 -14.53 10.42 -2.57
N ARG A 179 -14.76 9.10 -2.59
CA ARG A 179 -15.78 8.48 -1.73
C ARG A 179 -15.46 8.61 -0.24
N ILE A 180 -14.19 8.56 0.15
CA ILE A 180 -13.76 8.76 1.54
C ILE A 180 -14.08 10.20 1.97
N GLU A 181 -13.77 11.18 1.13
CA GLU A 181 -14.05 12.60 1.39
C GLU A 181 -15.56 12.85 1.54
N GLU A 182 -16.38 12.38 0.60
CA GLU A 182 -17.85 12.48 0.68
C GLU A 182 -18.43 11.79 1.93
N THR A 183 -17.82 10.67 2.34
CA THR A 183 -18.25 9.94 3.54
C THR A 183 -17.84 10.69 4.81
N GLY A 184 -16.66 11.31 4.81
CA GLY A 184 -16.18 12.19 5.88
C GLY A 184 -17.11 13.38 6.07
N GLU A 185 -17.45 14.11 5.01
CA GLU A 185 -18.38 15.24 5.08
C GLU A 185 -19.76 14.84 5.63
N LYS A 186 -20.30 13.70 5.18
CA LYS A 186 -21.58 13.18 5.70
C LYS A 186 -21.49 12.77 7.17
N ALA A 187 -20.35 12.24 7.60
CA ALA A 187 -20.13 11.89 9.00
C ALA A 187 -20.05 13.15 9.88
N ASP A 188 -19.37 14.19 9.42
CA ASP A 188 -19.25 15.47 10.12
C ASP A 188 -20.61 16.15 10.28
N LEU A 189 -21.44 16.17 9.23
CA LEU A 189 -22.81 16.71 9.29
C LEU A 189 -23.70 15.94 10.29
N LYS A 190 -23.54 14.61 10.39
CA LYS A 190 -24.28 13.82 11.38
C LYS A 190 -23.78 14.09 12.79
N LEU A 191 -22.46 14.23 12.96
CA LEU A 191 -21.86 14.54 14.26
C LEU A 191 -22.31 15.91 14.75
N SER A 192 -22.36 16.93 13.89
CA SER A 192 -22.86 18.25 14.27
C SER A 192 -24.33 18.20 14.69
N ALA A 193 -25.18 17.49 13.93
CA ALA A 193 -26.59 17.33 14.29
C ALA A 193 -26.78 16.64 15.65
N ILE A 194 -25.99 15.59 15.95
CA ILE A 194 -26.03 14.92 17.25
C ILE A 194 -25.56 15.86 18.37
N GLN A 195 -24.54 16.68 18.12
CA GLN A 195 -24.05 17.64 19.11
C GLN A 195 -25.10 18.72 19.42
N ASP A 196 -25.82 19.21 18.42
CA ASP A 196 -26.89 20.19 18.58
C ASP A 196 -28.07 19.60 19.35
N ASP A 197 -28.50 18.36 19.02
CA ASP A 197 -29.53 17.64 19.78
C ASP A 197 -29.13 17.45 21.25
N GLN A 198 -27.88 17.06 21.51
CA GLN A 198 -27.37 16.92 22.88
C GLN A 198 -27.33 18.25 23.63
N ARG A 199 -27.07 19.37 22.95
CA ARG A 199 -27.11 20.70 23.55
C ARG A 199 -28.55 21.06 23.92
N TYR A 200 -29.48 20.89 22.99
CA TYR A 200 -30.91 21.14 23.21
C TYR A 200 -31.48 20.33 24.38
N LEU A 201 -31.14 19.04 24.46
CA LEU A 201 -31.59 18.18 25.56
C LEU A 201 -31.02 18.62 26.92
N ARG A 202 -29.76 19.08 26.96
CA ARG A 202 -29.16 19.63 28.18
C ARG A 202 -29.87 20.89 28.65
N GLU A 203 -30.07 21.86 27.76
CA GLU A 203 -30.76 23.12 28.08
C GLU A 203 -32.19 22.87 28.57
N ARG A 204 -32.90 21.92 27.94
CA ARG A 204 -34.26 21.53 28.35
C ARG A 204 -34.27 20.90 29.74
N LYS A 205 -33.28 20.04 30.05
CA LYS A 205 -33.15 19.42 31.36
C LYS A 205 -32.86 20.48 32.44
N GLU A 206 -31.90 21.37 32.19
CA GLU A 206 -31.57 22.47 33.10
C GLU A 206 -32.76 23.41 33.35
N LYS A 207 -33.56 23.69 32.31
CA LYS A 207 -34.79 24.48 32.46
C LYS A 207 -35.79 23.76 33.38
N LYS A 208 -36.03 22.47 33.14
CA LYS A 208 -36.94 21.66 33.97
C LYS A 208 -36.45 21.57 35.42
N ASP A 209 -35.16 21.39 35.63
CA ASP A 209 -34.56 21.31 36.95
C ASP A 209 -34.68 22.66 37.69
N ARG A 210 -34.51 23.79 36.99
CA ARG A 210 -34.76 25.13 37.55
C ARG A 210 -36.22 25.37 37.91
N GLU A 211 -37.15 24.96 37.05
CA GLU A 211 -38.59 25.07 37.32
C GLU A 211 -39.00 24.20 38.52
N ALA A 212 -38.46 22.99 38.62
CA ALA A 212 -38.67 22.11 39.77
C ALA A 212 -38.14 22.75 41.06
N LEU A 213 -36.90 23.27 41.04
CA LEU A 213 -36.31 23.98 42.17
C LEU A 213 -37.16 25.18 42.60
N HIS A 214 -37.61 26.00 41.64
CA HIS A 214 -38.44 27.17 41.91
C HIS A 214 -39.77 26.77 42.57
N THR A 215 -40.38 25.68 42.10
CA THR A 215 -41.62 25.14 42.69
C THR A 215 -41.39 24.69 44.13
N THR A 216 -40.30 23.96 44.39
CA THR A 216 -39.94 23.54 45.75
C THR A 216 -39.69 24.73 46.69
N ILE A 217 -38.99 25.77 46.22
CA ILE A 217 -38.78 26.99 47.01
C ILE A 217 -40.11 27.70 47.28
N ALA A 218 -40.99 27.80 46.29
CA ALA A 218 -42.32 28.40 46.45
C ALA A 218 -43.15 27.65 47.49
N GLU A 219 -43.13 26.31 47.48
CA GLU A 219 -43.79 25.50 48.52
C GLU A 219 -43.21 25.72 49.92
N TRP A 220 -41.90 25.90 50.04
CA TRP A 220 -41.26 26.20 51.33
C TRP A 220 -41.69 27.58 51.86
N VAL A 221 -41.71 28.59 50.98
CA VAL A 221 -42.09 29.96 51.35
C VAL A 221 -43.58 30.06 51.63
N SER A 222 -44.45 29.37 50.89
CA SER A 222 -45.89 29.39 51.11
C SER A 222 -46.31 28.73 52.43
N ARG A 223 -45.49 27.80 52.95
CA ARG A 223 -45.69 27.19 54.27
C ARG A 223 -45.25 28.07 55.43
N LEU A 224 -44.58 29.19 55.16
CA LEU A 224 -44.37 30.21 56.18
C LEU A 224 -45.72 30.92 56.34
N ASP A 225 -46.49 30.50 57.35
CA ASP A 225 -47.72 31.13 57.75
C ASP A 225 -47.41 32.51 58.38
N PHE A 226 -47.10 33.47 57.50
CA PHE A 226 -46.83 34.84 57.87
C PHE A 226 -48.07 35.49 58.45
N GLU A 227 -49.26 35.07 58.03
CA GLU A 227 -50.54 35.59 58.53
C GLU A 227 -50.80 35.08 59.95
N GLY A 228 -50.64 33.78 60.21
CA GLY A 228 -50.70 33.21 61.54
C GLY A 228 -49.66 33.81 62.49
N ARG A 229 -48.41 33.98 62.04
CA ARG A 229 -47.37 34.66 62.83
C ARG A 229 -47.66 36.15 63.07
N HIS A 230 -48.17 36.88 62.07
CA HIS A 230 -48.55 38.28 62.28
C HIS A 230 -49.76 38.41 63.20
N SER A 231 -50.76 37.53 63.07
CA SER A 231 -51.91 37.50 63.98
C SER A 231 -51.45 37.20 65.40
N GLU A 232 -50.58 36.20 65.59
CA GLU A 232 -50.02 35.86 66.90
C GLU A 232 -49.21 37.01 67.51
N VAL A 233 -48.41 37.73 66.71
CA VAL A 233 -47.69 38.93 67.17
C VAL A 233 -48.66 40.08 67.46
N GLN A 234 -49.67 40.30 66.63
CA GLN A 234 -50.64 41.39 66.78
C GLN A 234 -51.54 41.19 68.00
N ASP A 235 -52.04 39.97 68.22
CA ASP A 235 -52.85 39.61 69.39
C ASP A 235 -52.05 39.79 70.68
N ASN A 236 -50.76 39.46 70.69
CA ASN A 236 -49.87 39.70 71.82
C ASN A 236 -49.45 41.19 71.97
N CYS A 237 -49.53 41.99 70.90
CA CYS A 237 -49.15 43.42 70.93
C CYS A 237 -50.22 44.29 71.61
N ILE A 238 -51.50 43.88 71.54
CA ILE A 238 -52.63 44.60 72.13
C ILE A 238 -52.46 44.76 73.65
N ASP A 239 -51.93 43.74 74.33
CA ASP A 239 -51.75 43.76 75.78
C ASP A 239 -50.59 44.69 76.22
N ILE A 240 -49.54 44.80 75.39
CA ILE A 240 -48.40 45.70 75.65
C ILE A 240 -48.81 47.17 75.53
N GLY A 241 -49.66 47.50 74.54
CA GLY A 241 -50.20 48.85 74.38
C GLY A 241 -51.11 49.26 75.55
N HIS A 242 -51.89 48.31 76.08
CA HIS A 242 -52.70 48.54 77.26
C HIS A 242 -51.85 48.75 78.52
N TYR A 243 -50.74 48.01 78.68
CA TYR A 243 -49.78 48.21 79.77
C TYR A 243 -49.21 49.63 79.76
N LEU A 244 -48.72 50.12 78.62
CA LEU A 244 -48.17 51.46 78.49
C LEU A 244 -49.22 52.54 78.80
N THR A 245 -50.40 52.45 78.17
CA THR A 245 -51.47 53.45 78.31
C THR A 245 -52.14 53.43 79.68
N SER A 246 -52.09 52.29 80.38
CA SER A 246 -52.61 52.14 81.73
C SER A 246 -51.63 52.57 82.81
N SER A 247 -50.33 52.64 82.49
CA SER A 247 -49.27 53.01 83.43
C SER A 247 -49.51 54.39 84.03
N LEU A 248 -49.13 54.56 85.30
CA LEU A 248 -49.31 55.82 86.01
C LEU A 248 -48.45 56.91 85.39
N GLU A 249 -47.27 56.53 84.90
CA GLU A 249 -46.31 57.36 84.20
C GLU A 249 -46.93 57.97 82.94
N PHE A 250 -47.59 57.15 82.11
CA PHE A 250 -48.25 57.62 80.89
C PHE A 250 -49.42 58.56 81.17
N LYS A 251 -50.29 58.24 82.15
CA LYS A 251 -51.43 59.10 82.51
C LYS A 251 -50.99 60.44 83.13
N THR A 252 -49.91 60.41 83.92
CA THR A 252 -49.33 61.63 84.51
C THR A 252 -48.67 62.49 83.43
N TRP A 253 -47.99 61.86 82.47
CA TRP A 253 -47.43 62.57 81.32
C TRP A 253 -48.52 63.20 80.44
N GLN A 254 -49.61 62.47 80.15
CA GLN A 254 -50.71 62.97 79.33
C GLN A 254 -51.40 64.20 79.93
N SER A 255 -51.39 64.34 81.26
CA SER A 255 -51.98 65.47 81.99
C SER A 255 -50.97 66.58 82.34
N GLY A 256 -49.68 66.38 82.06
CA GLY A 256 -48.60 67.30 82.35
C GLY A 256 -48.12 68.12 81.14
N PRO A 257 -47.15 69.04 81.33
CA PRO A 257 -46.47 69.74 80.24
C PRO A 257 -45.69 68.76 79.33
N PRO A 258 -45.34 69.14 78.08
CA PRO A 258 -44.78 68.22 77.08
C PRO A 258 -43.31 67.86 77.37
N TRP A 259 -43.09 66.99 78.35
CA TRP A 259 -41.77 66.44 78.68
C TRP A 259 -41.57 65.08 78.01
N ILE A 260 -40.36 64.52 78.06
CA ILE A 260 -40.11 63.17 77.54
C ILE A 260 -40.69 62.15 78.52
N LEU A 261 -41.56 61.26 78.01
CA LEU A 261 -42.07 60.13 78.79
C LEU A 261 -40.97 59.06 78.91
N PHE A 262 -40.52 58.79 80.14
CA PHE A 262 -39.63 57.67 80.43
C PHE A 262 -40.45 56.48 80.94
N CYS A 263 -40.44 55.38 80.19
CA CYS A 263 -41.07 54.13 80.62
C CYS A 263 -39.98 53.12 80.96
N HIS A 264 -40.06 52.54 82.17
CA HIS A 264 -39.25 51.38 82.51
C HIS A 264 -39.93 50.13 81.96
N ALA A 265 -39.30 49.46 81.01
CA ALA A 265 -39.78 48.15 80.55
C ALA A 265 -39.52 47.09 81.62
N GLU A 266 -40.48 46.17 81.83
CA GLU A 266 -40.22 44.98 82.66
C GLU A 266 -39.12 44.10 82.06
N PRO A 267 -38.30 43.45 82.90
CA PRO A 267 -37.19 42.62 82.44
C PRO A 267 -37.71 41.38 81.71
N GLY A 268 -37.61 41.38 80.38
CA GLY A 268 -38.02 40.26 79.53
C GLY A 268 -38.18 40.59 78.04
N ALA A 269 -38.35 41.87 77.67
CA ALA A 269 -38.59 42.30 76.30
C ALA A 269 -37.33 42.33 75.39
N GLY A 270 -36.35 41.46 75.65
CA GLY A 270 -35.08 41.46 74.93
C GLY A 270 -34.52 40.06 74.78
N LYS A 271 -35.20 39.21 73.99
CA LYS A 271 -34.63 38.09 73.23
C LYS A 271 -35.74 37.32 72.51
N VAL A 272 -35.84 37.51 71.19
CA VAL A 272 -35.93 36.44 70.18
C VAL A 272 -35.18 36.93 68.95
#